data_AF-A0A7Z1K0Q4-F1
#
_entry.id   AF-A0A7Z1K0Q4-F1
#
_cell.length_a   1.000
_cell.length_b   1.000
_cell.length_c   1.000
_cell.angle_alpha   90.00
_cell.angle_beta   90.00
_cell.angle_gamma   90.00
#
_symmetry.space_group_name_H-M   'P 1'
#
loop_
_entity.id
_entity.type
_entity.pdbx_description
1 polymer ?
#
loop_
_entity_poly.entity_id
_entity_poly.type
_entity_poly.pdbx_seq_one_letter_code
_entity_poly.pdbx_strand_id
1 'polypeptide(L)'
;MKKIILLGLTALLGACQSMHPAPKASLDGEVFYLQRIALPPAATLSVSLQDVSLADAPAVTLAEQKGPVKGQVPLPFHLTYDPAQVKPGHSYSVSARIELDGKLLFITTERHTVQLNGQDPQPLRVRVNAVAP
;
A
#
# COMPACT_ATOMS: atom_id res chain seq x y z
N MET A 1 -63.88 -41.88 9.34
CA MET A 1 -64.18 -41.07 8.12
C MET A 1 -63.95 -39.61 8.51
N LYS A 2 -63.20 -38.72 7.88
CA LYS A 2 -62.63 -38.58 6.53
C LYS A 2 -61.37 -37.69 6.67
N LYS A 3 -60.35 -37.97 5.85
CA LYS A 3 -59.08 -37.22 5.68
C LYS A 3 -59.36 -35.78 5.20
N ILE A 4 -58.49 -34.82 5.52
CA ILE A 4 -57.97 -33.79 4.59
C ILE A 4 -56.55 -33.40 5.05
N ILE A 5 -55.62 -33.64 4.13
CA ILE A 5 -54.22 -33.21 4.10
C ILE A 5 -54.20 -31.93 3.24
N LEU A 6 -53.50 -30.86 3.67
CA LEU A 6 -52.92 -29.83 2.79
C LEU A 6 -51.96 -28.95 3.63
N LEU A 7 -50.65 -29.19 3.60
CA LEU A 7 -49.64 -28.63 2.69
C LEU A 7 -49.60 -27.08 2.71
N GLY A 8 -48.62 -26.52 3.44
CA GLY A 8 -48.32 -25.09 3.48
C GLY A 8 -46.80 -24.87 3.39
N LEU A 9 -46.36 -24.54 2.18
CA LEU A 9 -45.00 -24.46 1.65
C LEU A 9 -44.09 -23.46 2.40
N THR A 10 -42.92 -23.93 2.83
CA THR A 10 -41.78 -23.14 3.32
C THR A 10 -41.21 -22.24 2.23
N ALA A 11 -41.14 -20.93 2.46
CA ALA A 11 -40.34 -20.01 1.66
C ALA A 11 -39.15 -19.49 2.48
N LEU A 12 -38.03 -20.21 2.45
CA LEU A 12 -36.73 -19.65 2.85
C LEU A 12 -36.27 -18.71 1.72
N LEU A 13 -36.39 -17.40 1.93
CA LEU A 13 -35.71 -16.42 1.09
C LEU A 13 -34.20 -16.48 1.41
N GLY A 14 -33.45 -17.22 0.59
CA GLY A 14 -32.00 -17.13 0.55
C GLY A 14 -31.58 -15.79 -0.05
N ALA A 15 -31.15 -14.85 0.78
CA ALA A 15 -30.46 -13.65 0.33
C ALA A 15 -29.07 -14.05 -0.18
N CYS A 16 -28.91 -14.20 -1.49
CA CYS A 16 -27.61 -14.25 -2.14
C CYS A 16 -26.95 -12.87 -1.99
N GLN A 17 -26.22 -12.67 -0.90
CA GLN A 17 -25.39 -11.48 -0.72
C GLN A 17 -24.17 -11.67 -1.63
N SER A 18 -24.22 -11.09 -2.82
CA SER A 18 -23.09 -11.07 -3.75
C SER A 18 -21.97 -10.23 -3.14
N MET A 19 -21.05 -10.90 -2.45
CA MET A 19 -19.84 -10.29 -1.91
C MET A 19 -18.92 -9.96 -3.10
N HIS A 20 -19.13 -8.81 -3.74
CA HIS A 20 -18.19 -8.30 -4.73
C HIS A 20 -16.87 -7.97 -4.02
N PRO A 21 -15.74 -8.51 -4.48
CA PRO A 21 -14.44 -8.08 -3.98
C PRO A 21 -14.32 -6.57 -4.16
N ALA A 22 -13.89 -5.87 -3.11
CA ALA A 22 -13.56 -4.45 -3.23
C ALA A 22 -12.52 -4.27 -4.36
N PRO A 23 -12.68 -3.28 -5.24
CA PRO A 23 -11.71 -3.02 -6.29
C PRO A 23 -10.33 -2.80 -5.66
N LYS A 24 -9.28 -3.33 -6.28
CA LYS A 24 -7.90 -3.12 -5.87
C LYS A 24 -7.13 -2.46 -6.99
N ALA A 25 -6.37 -1.42 -6.67
CA ALA A 25 -5.40 -0.82 -7.58
C ALA A 25 -3.99 -1.07 -7.06
N SER A 26 -3.00 -0.97 -7.96
CA SER A 26 -1.60 -1.13 -7.64
C SER A 26 -0.77 0.09 -8.00
N LEU A 27 0.34 0.24 -7.29
CA LEU A 27 1.40 1.19 -7.58
C LEU A 27 2.75 0.47 -7.48
N ASP A 28 3.42 0.36 -8.62
CA ASP A 28 4.72 -0.28 -8.77
C ASP A 28 5.84 0.77 -8.82
N GLY A 29 6.97 0.44 -8.21
CA GLY A 29 8.11 1.36 -8.20
C GLY A 29 9.39 0.75 -7.67
N GLU A 30 10.38 1.62 -7.54
CA GLU A 30 11.74 1.27 -7.18
C GLU A 30 12.30 2.27 -6.17
N VAL A 31 12.90 1.75 -5.10
CA VAL A 31 13.64 2.53 -4.10
C VAL A 31 15.12 2.54 -4.45
N PHE A 32 15.73 3.72 -4.47
CA PHE A 32 17.15 3.89 -4.76
C PHE A 32 17.84 4.95 -3.91
N TYR A 33 19.16 4.87 -3.84
CA TYR A 33 20.04 5.88 -3.22
C TYR A 33 21.29 6.09 -4.09
N LEU A 34 22.00 7.20 -3.88
CA LEU A 34 23.13 7.60 -4.74
C LEU A 34 24.50 7.16 -4.19
N GLN A 35 24.58 6.90 -2.90
CA GLN A 35 25.78 6.49 -2.20
C GLN A 35 26.27 5.15 -2.77
N ARG A 36 27.58 5.03 -3.03
CA ARG A 36 28.17 3.80 -3.55
C ARG A 36 28.53 2.83 -2.41
N ILE A 37 27.52 2.46 -1.62
CA ILE A 37 27.66 1.52 -0.51
C ILE A 37 26.66 0.38 -0.68
N ALA A 38 27.04 -0.83 -0.26
CA ALA A 38 26.14 -1.97 -0.23
C ALA A 38 25.18 -1.87 0.97
N LEU A 39 23.93 -2.29 0.77
CA LEU A 39 23.03 -2.52 1.90
C LEU A 39 23.46 -3.76 2.68
N PRO A 40 23.39 -3.73 4.03
CA PRO A 40 23.50 -4.94 4.82
C PRO A 40 22.45 -5.98 4.38
N PRO A 41 22.81 -7.26 4.27
CA PRO A 41 21.88 -8.29 3.78
C PRO A 41 20.68 -8.52 4.72
N ALA A 42 20.80 -8.15 5.99
CA ALA A 42 19.73 -8.22 6.97
C ALA A 42 18.84 -6.96 7.02
N ALA A 43 19.08 -5.97 6.14
CA ALA A 43 18.28 -4.77 6.11
C ALA A 43 16.83 -5.07 5.69
N THR A 44 15.89 -4.33 6.28
CA THR A 44 14.46 -4.37 5.99
C THR A 44 14.06 -3.09 5.26
N LEU A 45 13.36 -3.24 4.13
CA LEU A 45 12.72 -2.15 3.41
C LEU A 45 11.26 -2.03 3.87
N SER A 46 10.82 -0.83 4.21
CA SER A 46 9.40 -0.46 4.33
C SER A 46 9.09 0.66 3.34
N VAL A 47 8.04 0.48 2.56
CA VAL A 47 7.49 1.45 1.61
C VAL A 47 6.02 1.67 1.96
N SER A 48 5.58 2.91 2.06
CA SER A 48 4.21 3.25 2.43
C SER A 48 3.61 4.26 1.45
N LEU A 49 2.38 3.99 1.00
CA LEU A 49 1.50 4.98 0.37
C LEU A 49 0.67 5.65 1.45
N GLN A 50 0.74 6.98 1.52
CA GLN A 50 0.14 7.75 2.60
C GLN A 50 -0.66 8.95 2.07
N ASP A 51 -1.78 9.23 2.74
CA ASP A 51 -2.49 10.51 2.66
C ASP A 51 -1.74 11.54 3.53
N VAL A 52 -1.25 12.58 2.87
CA VAL A 52 -0.45 13.67 3.46
C VAL A 52 -1.16 15.02 3.30
N SER A 53 -2.49 15.00 3.19
CA SER A 53 -3.30 16.21 2.97
C SER A 53 -3.27 17.16 4.16
N LEU A 54 -3.09 16.63 5.37
CA LEU A 54 -3.02 17.40 6.60
C LEU A 54 -1.56 17.56 7.01
N ALA A 55 -1.06 18.79 7.05
CA ALA A 55 0.35 19.07 7.36
C ALA A 55 0.71 18.78 8.82
N ASP A 56 -0.22 19.01 9.75
CA ASP A 56 0.01 18.95 11.19
C ASP A 56 -0.60 17.69 11.85
N ALA A 57 -0.94 16.69 11.05
CA ALA A 57 -1.51 15.43 11.53
C ALA A 57 -0.65 14.25 11.08
N PRO A 58 -0.67 13.13 11.83
CA PRO A 58 -0.08 11.89 11.36
C PRO A 58 -0.67 11.49 10.01
N ALA A 59 0.20 11.16 9.05
CA ALA A 59 -0.22 10.70 7.74
C ALA A 59 -1.00 9.37 7.84
N VAL A 60 -2.05 9.23 7.04
CA VAL A 60 -2.87 8.01 7.03
C VAL A 60 -2.31 7.05 5.99
N THR A 61 -1.88 5.86 6.41
CA THR A 61 -1.37 4.84 5.49
C THR A 61 -2.50 4.13 4.75
N LEU A 62 -2.46 4.16 3.42
CA LEU A 62 -3.39 3.43 2.53
C LEU A 62 -2.85 2.03 2.19
N ALA A 63 -1.53 1.91 2.02
CA ALA A 63 -0.87 0.65 1.76
C ALA A 63 0.55 0.66 2.31
N GLU A 64 1.04 -0.50 2.73
CA GLU A 64 2.43 -0.70 3.15
C GLU A 64 2.97 -2.02 2.58
N GLN A 65 4.20 -1.98 2.08
CA GLN A 65 5.03 -3.15 1.86
C GLN A 65 6.21 -3.09 2.83
N LYS A 66 6.38 -4.13 3.66
CA LYS A 66 7.53 -4.29 4.55
C LYS A 66 8.13 -5.68 4.42
N GLY A 67 9.46 -5.75 4.29
CA GLY A 67 10.14 -7.04 4.21
C GLY A 67 11.65 -6.93 4.07
N PRO A 68 12.37 -8.08 4.12
CA PRO A 68 13.81 -8.09 3.93
C PRO A 68 14.17 -7.56 2.53
N VAL A 69 15.26 -6.83 2.44
CA VAL A 69 15.81 -6.37 1.17
C VAL A 69 16.20 -7.59 0.33
N LYS A 70 15.74 -7.62 -0.92
CA LYS A 70 16.04 -8.68 -1.88
C LYS A 70 16.86 -8.10 -3.02
N GLY A 71 18.10 -8.56 -3.16
CA GLY A 71 19.00 -8.11 -4.23
C GLY A 71 19.66 -6.77 -3.94
N GLN A 72 20.05 -6.07 -5.02
CA GLN A 72 20.74 -4.79 -4.97
C GLN A 72 19.84 -3.68 -5.49
N VAL A 73 20.16 -2.45 -5.10
CA VAL A 73 19.46 -1.24 -5.57
C VAL A 73 19.55 -1.12 -7.11
N PRO A 74 18.47 -0.70 -7.80
CA PRO A 74 17.15 -0.31 -7.29
C PRO A 74 16.33 -1.47 -6.70
N LEU A 75 15.67 -1.23 -5.57
CA LEU A 75 14.84 -2.22 -4.87
C LEU A 75 13.37 -2.10 -5.32
N PRO A 76 12.78 -3.10 -5.97
CA PRO A 76 11.41 -3.03 -6.42
C PRO A 76 10.42 -3.11 -5.25
N PHE A 77 9.29 -2.42 -5.39
CA PHE A 77 8.14 -2.53 -4.49
C PHE A 77 6.84 -2.59 -5.28
N HIS A 78 5.83 -3.20 -4.66
CA HIS A 78 4.46 -3.29 -5.14
C HIS A 78 3.50 -2.93 -4.00
N LEU A 79 2.73 -1.86 -4.17
CA LEU A 79 1.70 -1.46 -3.21
C LEU A 79 0.32 -1.74 -3.78
N THR A 80 -0.49 -2.49 -3.07
CA THR A 80 -1.90 -2.70 -3.39
C THR A 80 -2.76 -1.90 -2.42
N TYR A 81 -3.66 -1.08 -2.94
CA TYR A 81 -4.55 -0.23 -2.14
C TYR A 81 -6.01 -0.31 -2.62
N ASP A 82 -6.94 0.12 -1.77
CA ASP A 82 -8.35 0.27 -2.12
C ASP A 82 -8.59 1.66 -2.73
N PRO A 83 -8.98 1.77 -4.00
CA PRO A 83 -9.29 3.05 -4.64
C PRO A 83 -10.40 3.84 -3.93
N ALA A 84 -11.28 3.18 -3.18
CA ALA A 84 -12.33 3.87 -2.40
C ALA A 84 -11.76 4.70 -1.24
N GLN A 85 -10.51 4.46 -0.83
CA GLN A 85 -9.80 5.29 0.16
C GLN A 85 -9.20 6.56 -0.43
N VAL A 86 -9.16 6.68 -1.77
CA VAL A 86 -8.67 7.87 -2.47
C VAL A 86 -9.80 8.90 -2.52
N LYS A 87 -9.56 10.07 -1.92
CA LYS A 87 -10.54 11.13 -1.74
C LYS A 87 -10.22 12.32 -2.65
N PRO A 88 -11.24 12.94 -3.27
CA PRO A 88 -11.04 14.17 -4.03
C PRO A 88 -10.44 15.30 -3.17
N GLY A 89 -9.48 16.04 -3.72
CA GLY A 89 -8.84 17.17 -3.03
C GLY A 89 -7.75 16.77 -2.02
N HIS A 90 -7.49 15.47 -1.84
CA HIS A 90 -6.42 14.98 -0.99
C HIS A 90 -5.09 14.87 -1.76
N SER A 91 -3.98 14.93 -1.03
CA SER A 91 -2.62 14.75 -1.53
C SER A 91 -2.03 13.44 -1.01
N TYR A 92 -1.50 12.63 -1.91
CA TYR A 92 -0.91 11.33 -1.59
C TYR A 92 0.58 11.32 -1.90
N SER A 93 1.34 10.58 -1.09
CA SER A 93 2.77 10.41 -1.34
C SER A 93 3.25 9.01 -0.99
N VAL A 94 4.32 8.59 -1.66
CA VAL A 94 5.06 7.38 -1.32
C VAL A 94 6.29 7.75 -0.50
N SER A 95 6.46 7.07 0.63
CA SER A 95 7.66 7.17 1.46
C SER A 95 8.34 5.81 1.56
N ALA A 96 9.65 5.81 1.76
CA ALA A 96 10.42 4.59 1.95
C ALA A 96 11.46 4.78 3.03
N ARG A 97 11.73 3.72 3.78
CA ARG A 97 12.78 3.65 4.78
C ARG A 97 13.47 2.30 4.74
N ILE A 98 14.76 2.29 5.07
CA ILE A 98 15.56 1.08 5.18
C ILE A 98 16.13 1.04 6.59
N GLU A 99 15.88 -0.07 7.29
CA GLU A 99 16.27 -0.27 8.68
C GLU A 99 17.11 -1.54 8.82
N LEU A 100 18.03 -1.56 9.79
CA LEU A 100 18.73 -2.77 10.23
C LEU A 100 18.53 -2.89 11.73
N ASP A 101 17.95 -4.00 12.19
CA ASP A 101 17.66 -4.25 13.62
C ASP A 101 16.93 -3.08 14.30
N GLY A 102 15.99 -2.45 13.57
CA GLY A 102 15.22 -1.29 14.03
C GLY A 102 15.97 0.06 13.96
N LYS A 103 17.25 0.07 13.58
CA LYS A 103 18.01 1.30 13.35
C LYS A 103 17.80 1.80 11.92
N LEU A 104 17.34 3.04 11.79
CA LEU A 104 17.16 3.70 10.51
C LEU A 104 18.51 3.92 9.82
N LEU A 105 18.65 3.41 8.59
CA LEU A 105 19.83 3.59 7.74
C LEU A 105 19.57 4.60 6.63
N PHE A 106 18.43 4.48 5.95
CA PHE A 106 18.02 5.37 4.87
C PHE A 106 16.55 5.74 4.98
N ILE A 107 16.19 6.94 4.52
CA ILE A 107 14.81 7.43 4.50
C ILE A 107 14.57 8.39 3.34
N THR A 108 13.35 8.43 2.81
CA THR A 108 12.91 9.49 1.90
C THR A 108 12.92 10.84 2.60
N THR A 109 13.60 11.83 2.01
CA THR A 109 13.62 13.22 2.52
C THR A 109 12.89 14.20 1.60
N GLU A 110 12.53 13.75 0.41
CA GLU A 110 11.76 14.50 -0.58
C GLU A 110 10.36 13.88 -0.71
N ARG A 111 9.37 14.70 -1.05
CA ARG A 111 8.00 14.23 -1.24
C ARG A 111 7.87 13.60 -2.63
N HIS A 112 7.54 12.30 -2.67
CA HIS A 112 7.18 11.61 -3.90
C HIS A 112 5.65 11.57 -4.04
N THR A 113 5.08 12.66 -4.57
CA THR A 113 3.63 12.78 -4.78
C THR A 113 3.12 11.83 -5.86
N VAL A 114 1.94 11.26 -5.64
CA VAL A 114 1.23 10.42 -6.62
C VAL A 114 -0.23 10.88 -6.74
N GLN A 115 -0.82 10.73 -7.92
CA GLN A 115 -2.17 11.16 -8.24
C GLN A 115 -3.22 10.06 -7.99
N LEU A 116 -2.81 8.80 -8.03
CA LEU A 116 -3.67 7.61 -7.85
C LEU A 116 -4.87 7.57 -8.82
N ASN A 117 -4.71 8.18 -9.99
CA ASN A 117 -5.71 8.22 -11.06
C ASN A 117 -5.36 7.30 -12.24
N GLY A 118 -4.35 6.43 -12.06
CA GLY A 118 -3.85 5.52 -13.09
C GLY A 118 -2.91 6.16 -14.12
N GLN A 119 -2.52 7.43 -13.95
CA GLN A 119 -1.56 8.14 -14.82
C GLN A 119 -0.18 8.32 -14.18
N ASP A 120 0.01 7.86 -12.94
CA ASP A 120 1.31 7.91 -12.29
C ASP A 120 2.35 7.07 -13.07
N PRO A 121 3.60 7.56 -13.21
CA PRO A 121 4.64 6.81 -13.90
C PRO A 121 4.93 5.51 -13.16
N GLN A 122 4.99 4.41 -13.90
CA GLN A 122 5.37 3.09 -13.38
C GLN A 122 6.55 2.55 -14.20
N PRO A 123 7.72 2.28 -13.58
CA PRO A 123 7.95 2.30 -12.13
C PRO A 123 8.09 3.73 -11.56
N LEU A 124 7.47 3.98 -10.41
CA LEU A 124 7.72 5.17 -9.61
C LEU A 124 9.14 5.12 -9.04
N ARG A 125 9.92 6.19 -9.20
CA ARG A 125 11.28 6.26 -8.65
C ARG A 125 11.30 7.00 -7.32
N VAL A 126 11.61 6.27 -6.24
CA VAL A 126 11.62 6.78 -4.87
C VAL A 126 13.06 6.85 -4.37
N ARG A 127 13.53 8.06 -4.03
CA ARG A 127 14.91 8.27 -3.57
C ARG A 127 14.96 8.27 -2.05
N VAL A 128 15.80 7.44 -1.48
CA VAL A 128 16.15 7.49 -0.05
C VAL A 128 17.55 8.08 0.13
N ASN A 129 17.74 8.78 1.25
CA ASN A 129 19.02 9.35 1.66
C ASN A 129 19.46 8.69 2.97
N ALA A 130 20.77 8.51 3.12
CA ALA A 130 21.34 8.00 4.36
C ALA A 130 21.05 8.95 5.52
N VAL A 131 20.75 8.40 6.69
CA VAL A 131 20.70 9.18 7.92
C VAL A 131 22.11 9.66 8.23
N ALA A 132 22.29 10.98 8.35
CA ALA A 132 23.58 11.54 8.76
C ALA A 132 23.90 11.09 10.20
N PRO A 133 25.15 10.68 10.49
CA PRO A 133 25.58 10.35 11.85
C PRO A 133 25.60 11.57 12.78
#